data_AF-A0A1I8AVK0-F1
#
_entry.id   AF-A0A1I8AVK0-F1
#
_cell.length_a   1.000
_cell.length_b   1.000
_cell.length_c   1.000
_cell.angle_alpha   90.00
_cell.angle_beta   90.00
_cell.angle_gamma   90.00
#
_symmetry.space_group_name_H-M   'P 1'
#
loop_
_entity.id
_entity.type
_entity.pdbx_description
1 polymer ?
#
loop_
_entity_poly.entity_id
_entity_poly.type
_entity_poly.pdbx_seq_one_letter_code
_entity_poly.pdbx_strand_id
1 'polypeptide(L)'
;MFFSDAEDYGNRRQTEYFPENRCFCALVHVRTGTIIIGLVSAILAGGGFVLYIVTQPSAVAWVTLAYDVYIAVACACLLLGIYKNSASLLVPYIIGQFLLMVHMGVAIVALVVAEIGTELFIDHFYPDDKSGAHRKESEVFRCFFAVAIVILSCSLVVVYYLYTVVRNCYLYLRSRSTERIRLYSYSAMA
;
A
#
# COMPACT_ATOMS: atom_id res chain seq x y z
N MET A 1 -10.72 0.33 -50.85
CA MET A 1 -11.66 1.03 -49.94
C MET A 1 -12.00 0.12 -48.74
N PHE A 2 -10.99 -0.42 -48.04
CA PHE A 2 -11.15 -1.43 -46.98
C PHE A 2 -10.31 -1.14 -45.72
N PHE A 3 -9.74 0.07 -45.61
CA PHE A 3 -8.85 0.43 -44.50
C PHE A 3 -9.52 1.25 -43.39
N SER A 4 -10.82 1.57 -43.52
CA SER A 4 -11.50 2.48 -42.57
C SER A 4 -12.13 1.78 -41.36
N ASP A 5 -12.32 0.46 -41.39
CA ASP A 5 -13.04 -0.26 -40.32
C ASP A 5 -12.11 -0.75 -39.18
N ALA A 6 -10.79 -0.70 -39.38
CA ALA A 6 -9.84 -1.08 -38.34
C ALA A 6 -9.65 0.02 -37.26
N GLU A 7 -9.85 1.29 -37.62
CA GLU A 7 -9.76 2.39 -36.65
C GLU A 7 -11.04 2.53 -35.81
N ASP A 8 -12.22 2.21 -36.35
CA ASP A 8 -13.48 2.29 -35.58
C ASP A 8 -13.64 1.15 -34.55
N TYR A 9 -13.00 0.00 -34.79
CA TYR A 9 -12.92 -1.09 -33.79
C TYR A 9 -12.01 -0.79 -32.61
N GLY A 10 -11.11 0.19 -32.74
CA GLY A 10 -10.27 0.68 -31.64
C GLY A 10 -11.03 1.60 -30.69
N ASN A 11 -12.08 2.28 -31.18
CA ASN A 11 -12.84 3.27 -30.43
C ASN A 11 -14.04 2.68 -29.67
N ARG A 12 -14.68 1.61 -30.20
CA ARG A 12 -15.82 0.94 -29.55
C ARG A 12 -15.46 0.02 -28.37
N ARG A 13 -14.19 -0.34 -28.18
CA ARG A 13 -13.73 -1.15 -27.03
C ARG A 13 -13.42 -0.34 -25.77
N GLN A 14 -13.77 0.95 -25.74
CA GLN A 14 -13.71 1.77 -24.52
C GLN A 14 -15.05 1.88 -23.77
N THR A 15 -16.17 1.38 -24.32
CA THR A 15 -17.50 1.61 -23.76
C THR A 15 -18.18 0.39 -23.13
N GLU A 16 -17.62 -0.82 -23.24
CA GLU A 16 -18.10 -1.95 -22.43
C GLU A 16 -17.52 -1.87 -21.01
N TYR A 17 -18.18 -1.00 -20.24
CA TYR A 17 -18.09 -0.81 -18.79
C TYR A 17 -18.45 -2.12 -18.05
N PHE A 18 -17.58 -3.13 -18.10
CA PHE A 18 -17.77 -4.33 -17.28
C PHE A 18 -17.70 -3.94 -15.78
N PRO A 19 -18.70 -4.30 -14.96
CA PRO A 19 -18.72 -3.98 -13.52
C PRO A 19 -17.52 -4.55 -12.76
N GLU A 20 -16.83 -5.52 -13.35
CA GLU A 20 -15.63 -6.18 -12.83
C GLU A 20 -14.37 -5.28 -12.80
N ASN A 21 -14.36 -4.16 -13.53
CA ASN A 21 -13.21 -3.23 -13.62
C ASN A 21 -13.35 -1.98 -12.73
N ARG A 22 -14.22 -2.04 -11.71
CA ARG A 22 -14.40 -0.97 -10.74
C ARG A 22 -13.50 -1.18 -9.53
N CYS A 23 -13.01 -0.09 -8.94
CA CYS A 23 -12.42 -0.13 -7.60
C CYS A 23 -13.45 -0.68 -6.61
N PHE A 24 -12.98 -1.14 -5.45
CA PHE A 24 -13.85 -1.68 -4.39
C PHE A 24 -14.98 -0.71 -3.96
N CYS A 25 -14.79 0.60 -4.10
CA CYS A 25 -15.84 1.60 -3.88
C CYS A 25 -16.94 1.63 -4.96
N ALA A 26 -16.86 0.85 -6.04
CA ALA A 26 -17.74 0.84 -7.21
C ALA A 26 -17.91 2.19 -7.96
N LEU A 27 -17.27 3.26 -7.48
CA LEU A 27 -17.43 4.64 -7.96
C LEU A 27 -16.38 5.05 -8.99
N VAL A 28 -15.19 4.44 -8.96
CA VAL A 28 -14.05 4.88 -9.75
C VAL A 28 -13.45 3.72 -10.54
N HIS A 29 -13.09 3.97 -11.81
CA HIS A 29 -12.36 3.01 -12.63
C HIS A 29 -11.00 2.70 -12.01
N VAL A 30 -10.61 1.42 -11.99
CA VAL A 30 -9.40 0.95 -11.28
C VAL A 30 -8.14 1.72 -11.67
N ARG A 31 -8.02 2.15 -12.93
CA ARG A 31 -6.91 2.99 -13.41
C ARG A 31 -6.83 4.34 -12.68
N THR A 32 -7.95 5.05 -12.57
CA THR A 32 -8.00 6.38 -11.93
C THR A 32 -7.73 6.27 -10.43
N GLY A 33 -8.29 5.24 -9.77
CA GLY A 33 -8.01 4.97 -8.37
C GLY A 33 -6.52 4.73 -8.11
N THR A 34 -5.86 3.94 -8.97
CA THR A 34 -4.43 3.66 -8.86
C THR A 34 -3.56 4.91 -9.08
N ILE A 35 -3.95 5.81 -9.99
CA ILE A 35 -3.26 7.10 -10.19
C ILE A 35 -3.35 7.97 -8.92
N ILE A 36 -4.54 8.09 -8.33
CA ILE A 36 -4.75 8.87 -7.11
C ILE A 36 -3.89 8.31 -5.97
N ILE A 37 -3.88 6.97 -5.81
CA ILE A 37 -3.04 6.29 -4.81
C ILE A 37 -1.56 6.59 -5.03
N GLY A 38 -1.08 6.53 -6.28
CA GLY A 38 0.30 6.84 -6.63
C GLY A 38 0.67 8.29 -6.29
N LEU A 39 -0.19 9.25 -6.60
CA LEU A 39 0.02 10.67 -6.30
C LEU A 39 0.04 10.95 -4.80
N VAL A 40 -0.94 10.43 -4.05
CA VAL A 40 -1.01 10.59 -2.59
C VAL A 40 0.23 9.97 -1.93
N SER A 41 0.62 8.76 -2.35
CA SER A 41 1.82 8.09 -1.82
C SER A 41 3.10 8.87 -2.12
N ALA A 42 3.21 9.49 -3.31
CA ALA A 42 4.35 10.31 -3.68
C ALA A 42 4.44 11.61 -2.85
N ILE A 43 3.30 12.26 -2.57
CA ILE A 43 3.24 13.45 -1.72
C ILE A 43 3.69 13.12 -0.29
N LEU A 44 3.22 11.99 0.26
CA LEU A 44 3.61 11.54 1.60
C LEU A 44 5.11 11.24 1.68
N ALA A 45 5.67 10.53 0.70
CA ALA A 45 7.10 10.25 0.64
C ALA A 45 7.93 11.55 0.49
N GLY A 46 7.46 12.51 -0.32
CA GLY A 46 8.09 13.81 -0.45
C GLY A 46 8.07 14.62 0.86
N GLY A 47 6.98 14.57 1.61
CA GLY A 47 6.89 15.17 2.94
C GLY A 47 7.86 14.54 3.95
N GLY A 48 8.00 13.21 3.93
CA GLY A 48 8.99 12.49 4.73
C GLY A 48 10.43 12.92 4.44
N PHE A 49 10.75 13.10 3.16
CA PHE A 49 12.07 13.60 2.74
C PHE A 49 12.37 15.01 3.25
N VAL A 50 11.38 15.92 3.21
CA VAL A 50 11.54 17.28 3.76
C VAL A 50 11.73 17.23 5.28
N LEU A 51 10.98 16.39 5.97
CA LEU A 51 11.12 16.22 7.42
C LEU A 51 12.52 15.70 7.77
N TYR A 52 13.04 14.74 7.01
CA TYR A 52 14.40 14.22 7.18
C TYR A 52 15.45 15.34 7.11
N ILE A 53 15.36 16.24 6.13
CA ILE A 53 16.32 17.36 5.97
C ILE A 53 16.32 18.28 7.20
N VAL A 54 15.16 18.44 7.87
CA VAL A 54 15.00 19.33 9.02
C VAL A 54 15.44 18.65 10.32
N THR A 55 15.29 17.33 10.43
CA THR A 55 15.67 16.57 11.64
C THR A 55 17.13 16.15 11.64
N GLN A 56 17.80 16.16 12.80
CA GLN A 56 19.19 15.71 12.90
C GLN A 56 19.35 14.22 12.52
N PRO A 57 20.45 13.82 11.86
CA PRO A 57 20.65 12.46 11.39
C PRO A 57 20.81 11.50 12.57
N SER A 58 19.82 10.62 12.73
CA SER A 58 19.88 9.44 13.60
C SER A 58 19.96 8.17 12.75
N ALA A 59 20.32 7.03 13.36
CA ALA A 59 20.30 5.74 12.66
C ALA A 59 18.90 5.41 12.10
N VAL A 60 17.85 5.79 12.83
CA VAL A 60 16.45 5.66 12.40
C VAL A 60 16.17 6.51 11.16
N ALA A 61 16.73 7.71 11.10
CA ALA A 61 16.53 8.63 9.98
C ALA A 61 17.06 8.05 8.65
N TRP A 62 18.20 7.34 8.67
CA TRP A 62 18.73 6.66 7.47
C TRP A 62 17.84 5.53 6.97
N VAL A 63 17.26 4.74 7.89
CA VAL A 63 16.33 3.66 7.53
C VAL A 63 15.05 4.25 6.93
N THR A 64 14.51 5.31 7.54
CA THR A 64 13.35 6.03 7.01
C THR A 64 13.63 6.61 5.63
N LEU A 65 14.80 7.22 5.43
CA LEU A 65 15.20 7.76 4.13
C LEU A 65 15.26 6.67 3.05
N ALA A 66 15.87 5.52 3.35
CA ALA A 66 15.95 4.40 2.42
C ALA A 66 14.55 3.88 2.04
N TYR A 67 13.64 3.83 3.02
CA TYR A 67 12.25 3.45 2.81
C TYR A 67 11.51 4.47 1.93
N ASP A 68 11.66 5.78 2.19
CA ASP A 68 11.03 6.84 1.41
C ASP A 68 11.51 6.85 -0.05
N VAL A 69 12.82 6.63 -0.27
CA VAL A 69 13.39 6.49 -1.61
C VAL A 69 12.80 5.27 -2.33
N TYR A 70 12.68 4.12 -1.65
CA TYR A 70 12.04 2.94 -2.21
C TYR A 70 10.59 3.22 -2.61
N ILE A 71 9.80 3.85 -1.74
CA ILE A 71 8.40 4.21 -2.02
C ILE A 71 8.33 5.19 -3.19
N ALA A 72 9.20 6.18 -3.26
CA ALA A 72 9.25 7.13 -4.38
C ALA A 72 9.51 6.42 -5.72
N VAL A 73 10.46 5.49 -5.76
CA VAL A 73 10.74 4.66 -6.94
C VAL A 73 9.55 3.78 -7.29
N ALA A 74 8.93 3.13 -6.30
CA ALA A 74 7.75 2.29 -6.52
C ALA A 74 6.56 3.09 -7.06
N CYS A 75 6.32 4.30 -6.56
CA CYS A 75 5.31 5.23 -7.06
C CYS A 75 5.61 5.67 -8.50
N ALA A 76 6.86 5.99 -8.81
CA ALA A 76 7.28 6.33 -10.17
C ALA A 76 7.05 5.16 -11.13
N CYS A 77 7.43 3.93 -10.74
CA CYS A 77 7.16 2.72 -11.52
C CYS A 77 5.65 2.50 -11.71
N LEU A 78 4.84 2.68 -10.67
CA LEU A 78 3.39 2.55 -10.74
C LEU A 78 2.78 3.56 -11.73
N LEU A 79 3.14 4.84 -11.66
CA LEU A 79 2.65 5.87 -12.58
C LEU A 79 3.11 5.62 -14.02
N LEU A 80 4.39 5.27 -14.21
CA LEU A 80 4.93 4.91 -15.52
C LEU A 80 4.29 3.65 -16.10
N GLY A 81 3.96 2.67 -15.25
CA GLY A 81 3.26 1.44 -15.62
C GLY A 81 1.85 1.72 -16.11
N ILE A 82 1.13 2.61 -15.44
CA ILE A 82 -0.20 3.05 -15.88
C ILE A 82 -0.11 3.85 -17.18
N TYR A 83 0.89 4.72 -17.33
CA TYR A 83 1.10 5.50 -18.54
C TYR A 83 1.45 4.62 -19.75
N LYS A 84 2.41 3.69 -19.58
CA LYS A 84 2.85 2.75 -20.62
C LYS A 84 1.92 1.54 -20.81
N ASN A 85 0.83 1.44 -20.02
CA ASN A 85 -0.04 0.27 -19.97
C ASN A 85 0.73 -1.06 -19.78
N SER A 86 1.74 -1.06 -18.92
CA SER A 86 2.59 -2.22 -18.62
C SER A 86 2.36 -2.70 -17.19
N ALA A 87 1.83 -3.91 -17.04
CA ALA A 87 1.56 -4.51 -15.75
C ALA A 87 2.84 -4.82 -14.95
N SER A 88 3.96 -5.09 -15.61
CA SER A 88 5.22 -5.45 -14.91
C SER A 88 5.75 -4.32 -14.03
N LEU A 89 5.47 -3.07 -14.39
CA LEU A 89 5.91 -1.89 -13.64
C LEU A 89 5.10 -1.63 -12.36
N LEU A 90 3.96 -2.29 -12.18
CA LEU A 90 3.16 -2.20 -10.94
C LEU A 90 3.64 -3.15 -9.85
N VAL A 91 4.38 -4.21 -10.23
CA VAL A 91 4.88 -5.26 -9.33
C VAL A 91 5.70 -4.71 -8.14
N PRO A 92 6.66 -3.78 -8.29
CA PRO A 92 7.44 -3.30 -7.14
C PRO A 92 6.56 -2.67 -6.07
N TYR A 93 5.54 -1.90 -6.45
CA TYR A 93 4.59 -1.32 -5.50
C TYR A 93 3.74 -2.39 -4.78
N ILE A 94 3.27 -3.40 -5.51
CA ILE A 94 2.49 -4.50 -4.93
C ILE A 94 3.31 -5.29 -3.91
N ILE A 95 4.58 -5.58 -4.22
CA ILE A 95 5.50 -6.26 -3.30
C ILE A 95 5.74 -5.40 -2.06
N GLY A 96 6.00 -4.10 -2.24
CA GLY A 96 6.18 -3.17 -1.13
C GLY A 96 4.98 -3.11 -0.19
N GLN A 97 3.78 -3.02 -0.75
CA GLN A 97 2.54 -3.02 0.03
C GLN A 97 2.32 -4.34 0.77
N PHE A 98 2.67 -5.48 0.16
CA PHE A 98 2.61 -6.77 0.84
C PHE A 98 3.58 -6.85 2.02
N LEU A 99 4.83 -6.44 1.84
CA LEU A 99 5.82 -6.41 2.91
C LEU A 99 5.39 -5.46 4.04
N LEU A 100 4.79 -4.31 3.70
CA LEU A 100 4.24 -3.38 4.68
C LEU A 100 3.10 -4.01 5.50
N MET A 101 2.18 -4.74 4.87
CA MET A 101 1.12 -5.46 5.60
C MET A 101 1.70 -6.49 6.58
N VAL A 102 2.71 -7.26 6.15
CA VAL A 102 3.38 -8.24 7.02
C VAL A 102 4.07 -7.53 8.19
N HIS A 103 4.80 -6.46 7.92
CA HIS A 103 5.47 -5.66 8.94
C HIS A 103 4.48 -5.10 9.98
N MET A 104 3.37 -4.53 9.52
CA MET A 104 2.30 -4.00 10.38
C MET A 104 1.67 -5.12 11.23
N GLY A 105 1.44 -6.30 10.65
CA GLY A 105 0.94 -7.46 11.38
C GLY A 105 1.90 -7.91 12.50
N VAL A 106 3.19 -7.99 12.19
CA VAL A 106 4.23 -8.31 13.19
C VAL A 106 4.30 -7.25 14.29
N ALA A 107 4.23 -5.96 13.93
CA ALA A 107 4.24 -4.86 14.88
C ALA A 107 3.04 -4.91 15.83
N ILE A 108 1.82 -5.18 15.32
CA ILE A 108 0.62 -5.33 16.15
C ILE A 108 0.79 -6.51 17.13
N VAL A 109 1.25 -7.68 16.65
CA VAL A 109 1.50 -8.83 17.53
C VAL A 109 2.54 -8.51 18.60
N ALA A 110 3.63 -7.83 18.23
CA ALA A 110 4.67 -7.42 19.18
C ALA A 110 4.13 -6.45 20.24
N LEU A 111 3.27 -5.50 19.87
CA LEU A 111 2.64 -4.57 20.81
C LEU A 111 1.64 -5.28 21.75
N VAL A 112 0.85 -6.23 21.24
CA VAL A 112 -0.04 -7.03 22.08
C VAL A 112 0.76 -7.86 23.09
N VAL A 113 1.86 -8.48 22.66
CA VAL A 113 2.76 -9.22 23.56
C VAL A 113 3.39 -8.28 24.58
N ALA A 114 3.79 -7.07 24.18
CA ALA A 114 4.34 -6.07 25.08
C ALA A 114 3.29 -5.60 26.12
N GLU A 115 2.04 -5.40 25.70
CA GLU A 115 0.94 -5.01 26.59
C GLU A 115 0.62 -6.09 27.62
N ILE A 116 0.63 -7.37 27.25
CA ILE A 116 0.44 -8.47 28.20
C ILE A 116 1.66 -8.62 29.11
N GLY A 117 2.86 -8.43 28.56
CA GLY A 117 4.12 -8.56 29.28
C GLY A 117 4.31 -7.51 30.37
N THR A 118 3.76 -6.29 30.22
CA THR A 118 3.87 -5.25 31.24
C THR A 118 3.15 -5.61 32.53
N GLU A 119 1.98 -6.25 32.46
CA GLU A 119 1.29 -6.74 33.67
C GLU A 119 2.13 -7.79 34.41
N LEU A 120 2.62 -8.81 33.69
CA LEU A 120 3.44 -9.87 34.26
C LEU A 120 4.74 -9.33 34.87
N PHE A 121 5.37 -8.35 34.22
CA PHE A 121 6.60 -7.74 34.70
C PHE A 121 6.36 -6.96 36.00
N ILE A 122 5.31 -6.16 36.07
CA ILE A 122 5.01 -5.35 37.26
C ILE A 122 4.65 -6.24 38.44
N ASP A 123 3.80 -7.24 38.24
CA ASP A 123 3.39 -8.18 39.28
C ASP A 123 4.57 -9.01 39.81
N HIS A 124 5.54 -9.33 38.94
CA HIS A 124 6.71 -10.10 39.34
C HIS A 124 7.75 -9.27 40.12
N PHE A 125 8.03 -8.04 39.68
CA PHE A 125 9.11 -7.22 40.26
C PHE A 125 8.65 -6.35 41.44
N TYR A 126 7.35 -6.03 41.55
CA TYR A 126 6.83 -5.13 42.58
C TYR A 126 5.55 -5.68 43.28
N PRO A 127 5.61 -6.87 43.90
CA PRO A 127 4.43 -7.49 44.51
C PRO A 127 3.86 -6.73 45.71
N ASP A 128 4.66 -5.89 46.38
CA ASP A 128 4.30 -5.18 47.62
C ASP A 128 4.14 -3.65 47.46
N ASP A 129 3.99 -3.12 46.23
CA ASP A 129 3.85 -1.67 46.02
C ASP A 129 2.53 -1.11 46.57
N LYS A 130 2.58 -0.65 47.83
CA LYS A 130 1.47 0.03 48.53
C LYS A 130 1.30 1.49 48.11
N SER A 131 2.27 2.08 47.41
CA SER A 131 2.24 3.50 47.02
C SER A 131 1.36 3.75 45.80
N GLY A 132 1.11 2.71 44.99
CA GLY A 132 0.33 2.78 43.77
C GLY A 132 0.96 3.64 42.66
N ALA A 133 2.21 4.08 42.83
CA ALA A 133 2.90 4.92 41.87
C ALA A 133 3.21 4.14 40.58
N HIS A 134 3.74 2.92 40.69
CA HIS A 134 4.02 2.07 39.52
C HIS A 134 2.74 1.61 38.82
N ARG A 135 1.65 1.47 39.58
CA ARG A 135 0.34 1.15 39.01
C ARG A 135 -0.17 2.27 38.10
N LYS A 136 -0.04 3.55 38.49
CA LYS A 136 -0.43 4.67 37.63
C LYS A 136 0.43 4.78 36.37
N GLU A 137 1.74 4.58 36.47
CA GLU A 137 2.62 4.58 35.30
C GLU A 137 2.25 3.44 34.33
N SER A 138 1.93 2.26 34.87
CA SER A 138 1.49 1.11 34.07
C SER A 138 0.21 1.38 33.29
N GLU A 139 -0.75 2.09 33.89
CA GLU A 139 -2.01 2.45 33.23
C GLU A 139 -1.76 3.39 32.06
N VAL A 140 -0.83 4.35 32.21
CA VAL A 140 -0.44 5.25 31.12
C VAL A 140 0.23 4.48 29.97
N PHE A 141 1.15 3.56 30.27
CA PHE A 141 1.77 2.72 29.25
C PHE A 141 0.77 1.83 28.52
N ARG A 142 -0.18 1.22 29.23
CA ARG A 142 -1.26 0.42 28.63
C ARG A 142 -2.14 1.24 27.71
N CYS A 143 -2.55 2.44 28.15
CA CYS A 143 -3.30 3.36 27.31
C CYS A 143 -2.53 3.71 26.02
N PHE A 144 -1.21 3.94 26.13
CA PHE A 144 -0.38 4.20 24.95
C PHE A 144 -0.32 3.00 23.99
N PHE A 145 -0.09 1.78 24.51
CA PHE A 145 -0.07 0.57 23.69
C PHE A 145 -1.42 0.29 23.04
N ALA A 146 -2.52 0.40 23.78
CA ALA A 146 -3.87 0.22 23.25
C ALA A 146 -4.18 1.21 22.13
N VAL A 147 -3.85 2.49 22.31
CA VAL A 147 -4.01 3.52 21.27
C VAL A 147 -3.14 3.20 20.05
N ALA A 148 -1.88 2.80 20.26
CA ALA A 148 -0.99 2.42 19.16
C ALA A 148 -1.53 1.20 18.37
N ILE A 149 -2.05 0.17 19.05
CA ILE A 149 -2.66 -1.01 18.44
C ILE A 149 -3.86 -0.62 17.59
N VAL A 150 -4.75 0.25 18.10
CA VAL A 150 -5.91 0.74 17.35
C VAL A 150 -5.47 1.50 16.10
N ILE A 151 -4.51 2.42 16.23
CA ILE A 151 -3.98 3.19 15.10
C ILE A 151 -3.40 2.26 14.04
N LEU A 152 -2.52 1.33 14.43
CA LEU A 152 -1.90 0.39 13.49
C LEU A 152 -2.93 -0.54 12.84
N SER A 153 -3.95 -0.98 13.57
CA SER A 153 -5.03 -1.80 13.04
C SER A 153 -5.84 -1.05 11.98
N CYS A 154 -6.19 0.22 12.25
CA CYS A 154 -6.85 1.08 11.28
C CYS A 154 -5.97 1.31 10.04
N SER A 155 -4.66 1.57 10.24
CA SER A 155 -3.71 1.72 9.14
C SER A 155 -3.57 0.43 8.31
N LEU A 156 -3.59 -0.75 8.93
CA LEU A 156 -3.53 -2.03 8.23
C LEU A 156 -4.71 -2.21 7.27
N VAL A 157 -5.92 -1.83 7.68
CA VAL A 157 -7.11 -1.86 6.81
C VAL A 157 -6.93 -0.95 5.61
N VAL A 158 -6.40 0.27 5.81
CA VAL A 158 -6.11 1.21 4.72
C VAL A 158 -5.07 0.62 3.76
N VAL A 159 -3.97 0.08 4.27
CA VAL A 159 -2.92 -0.55 3.45
C VAL A 159 -3.47 -1.74 2.65
N TYR A 160 -4.27 -2.60 3.28
CA TYR A 160 -4.93 -3.72 2.62
C TYR A 160 -5.87 -3.26 1.48
N TYR A 161 -6.60 -2.18 1.72
CA TYR A 161 -7.44 -1.55 0.69
C TYR A 161 -6.60 -1.06 -0.49
N LEU A 162 -5.52 -0.32 -0.23
CA LEU A 162 -4.60 0.15 -1.28
C LEU A 162 -4.00 -1.00 -2.08
N TYR A 163 -3.53 -2.05 -1.39
CA TYR A 163 -3.02 -3.28 -2.01
C TYR A 163 -4.04 -3.90 -2.98
N THR A 164 -5.29 -4.01 -2.54
CA THR A 164 -6.37 -4.60 -3.35
C THR A 164 -6.63 -3.79 -4.61
N VAL A 165 -6.69 -2.45 -4.51
CA VAL A 165 -6.90 -1.58 -5.67
C VAL A 165 -5.77 -1.73 -6.70
N VAL A 166 -4.51 -1.67 -6.26
CA VAL A 166 -3.36 -1.79 -7.17
C VAL A 166 -3.26 -3.19 -7.76
N ARG A 167 -3.54 -4.24 -6.98
CA ARG A 167 -3.58 -5.63 -7.46
C ARG A 167 -4.64 -5.82 -8.54
N ASN A 168 -5.83 -5.27 -8.36
CA ASN A 168 -6.88 -5.33 -9.38
C ASN A 168 -6.46 -4.57 -10.64
N CYS A 169 -5.75 -3.44 -10.50
CA CYS A 169 -5.19 -2.70 -11.65
C CYS A 169 -4.17 -3.54 -12.42
N TYR A 170 -3.29 -4.24 -11.70
CA TYR A 170 -2.32 -5.15 -12.28
C TYR A 170 -3.00 -6.28 -13.06
N LEU A 171 -4.02 -6.93 -12.48
CA LEU A 171 -4.76 -7.99 -13.16
C LEU A 171 -5.45 -7.48 -14.43
N TYR A 172 -6.07 -6.31 -14.36
CA TYR A 172 -6.70 -5.64 -15.50
C TYR A 172 -5.71 -5.32 -16.63
N LEU A 173 -4.53 -4.77 -16.30
CA LEU A 173 -3.50 -4.49 -17.31
C LEU A 173 -2.91 -5.78 -17.90
N ARG A 174 -2.81 -6.86 -17.11
CA ARG A 174 -2.29 -8.15 -17.53
C ARG A 174 -3.26 -8.92 -18.44
N SER A 175 -4.56 -8.89 -18.16
CA SER A 175 -5.56 -9.50 -19.06
C SER A 175 -5.52 -8.83 -20.42
N ARG A 176 -5.48 -7.49 -20.44
CA ARG A 176 -5.41 -6.69 -21.67
C ARG A 176 -4.11 -6.89 -22.46
N SER A 177 -2.96 -7.06 -21.79
CA SER A 177 -1.71 -7.35 -22.49
C SER A 177 -1.75 -8.73 -23.17
N THR A 178 -2.36 -9.72 -22.51
CA THR A 178 -2.53 -11.08 -23.04
C THR A 178 -3.43 -11.11 -24.27
N GLU A 179 -4.55 -10.37 -24.24
CA GLU A 179 -5.45 -10.25 -25.40
C GLU A 179 -4.78 -9.62 -26.62
N ARG A 180 -3.97 -8.56 -26.42
CA ARG A 180 -3.22 -7.95 -27.51
C ARG A 180 -2.30 -8.95 -28.20
N ILE A 181 -1.57 -9.76 -27.43
CA ILE A 181 -0.67 -10.78 -27.98
C ILE A 181 -1.45 -11.80 -28.81
N ARG A 182 -2.61 -12.27 -28.33
CA ARG A 182 -3.46 -13.22 -29.07
C ARG A 182 -3.91 -12.64 -30.41
N LEU A 183 -4.34 -11.38 -30.45
CA LEU A 183 -4.77 -10.72 -31.69
C LEU A 183 -3.63 -10.63 -32.71
N TYR A 184 -2.43 -10.28 -32.27
CA TYR A 184 -1.25 -10.27 -33.14
C TYR A 184 -0.90 -11.66 -33.67
N SER A 185 -1.04 -12.70 -32.85
CA SER A 185 -0.84 -14.08 -33.29
C SER A 185 -1.84 -14.49 -34.38
N TYR A 186 -3.12 -14.11 -34.26
CA TYR A 186 -4.11 -14.40 -35.29
C TYR A 186 -3.85 -13.64 -36.61
N SER A 187 -3.46 -12.37 -36.54
CA SER A 187 -3.13 -11.60 -37.74
C SER A 187 -1.88 -12.09 -38.47
N ALA A 188 -0.98 -12.79 -37.78
CA ALA A 188 0.24 -13.35 -38.38
C ALA A 188 0.01 -14.70 -39.08
N MET A 189 -1.13 -15.35 -38.81
CA MET A 189 -1.50 -16.64 -39.43
C MET A 189 -2.43 -16.48 -40.63
N ALA A 190 -3.01 -15.30 -40.82
CA ALA A 190 -3.88 -14.95 -41.96
C ALA A 190 -3.05 -14.34 -43.09
#